data_AF-A0A1Q9N0Q1-F1
#
_entry.id   AF-A0A1Q9N0Q1-F1
#
_cell.length_a   1.000
_cell.length_b   1.000
_cell.length_c   1.000
_cell.angle_alpha   90.00
_cell.angle_beta   90.00
_cell.angle_gamma   90.00
#
_symmetry.space_group_name_H-M   'P 1'
#
loop_
_entity.id
_entity.type
_entity.pdbx_description
1 polymer ?
#
loop_
_entity_poly.entity_id
_entity_poly.type
_entity_poly.pdbx_seq_one_letter_code
_entity_poly.pdbx_strand_id
1 'polypeptide(L)'
;MASIGEIFLLIIVVVGTICVTGILIAAYARYRVKKTPVTRSLIFMHVYYLLTMFAALVSSLFDLFEIDLLLNEADLVNFLATNPPFVLLHNLFLNLQVLFMPLIQYYFYVFARLVFFAGEEKQAKLVKLVNGMIATGFAIQVTVMSLFVYAIVGSSRGFPASYELLFLIVYLLPVIVTIITLVYYFLVTLPVFFSSVRLWKRVSADDPHKKDLLYLAILAFANIIIGVFNTLDTLLLEGGGGTYPTVALLLLWLCIPVMEYASYHGFFATKSRP
;
A
#
# COMPACT_ATOMS: atom_id res chain seq x y z
N MET A 1 -22.42 -17.49 5.77
CA MET A 1 -21.23 -18.23 6.27
C MET A 1 -20.04 -17.75 5.48
N ALA A 2 -18.97 -17.27 6.13
CA ALA A 2 -17.79 -16.72 5.46
C ALA A 2 -17.23 -17.68 4.39
N SER A 3 -16.87 -17.13 3.23
CA SER A 3 -16.34 -17.90 2.11
C SER A 3 -14.91 -18.39 2.37
N ILE A 4 -14.47 -19.44 1.66
CA ILE A 4 -13.07 -19.92 1.75
C ILE A 4 -12.08 -18.80 1.40
N GLY A 5 -12.44 -17.93 0.46
CA GLY A 5 -11.62 -16.78 0.06
C GLY A 5 -11.42 -15.78 1.20
N GLU A 6 -12.49 -15.43 1.92
CA GLU A 6 -12.44 -14.51 3.07
C GLU A 6 -11.62 -15.09 4.23
N ILE A 7 -11.79 -16.38 4.53
CA ILE A 7 -11.00 -17.07 5.56
C ILE A 7 -9.51 -17.04 5.17
N PHE A 8 -9.20 -17.28 3.90
CA PHE A 8 -7.83 -17.27 3.42
C PHE A 8 -7.21 -15.86 3.44
N LEU A 9 -7.97 -14.82 3.04
CA LEU A 9 -7.56 -13.42 3.17
C LEU A 9 -7.25 -13.07 4.63
N LEU A 10 -8.15 -13.42 5.57
CA LEU A 10 -7.97 -13.17 6.99
C LEU A 10 -6.69 -13.82 7.51
N ILE A 11 -6.41 -15.07 7.14
CA ILE A 11 -5.17 -15.77 7.52
C ILE A 11 -3.94 -15.04 6.99
N ILE A 12 -3.93 -14.66 5.70
CA ILE A 12 -2.81 -13.92 5.10
C ILE A 12 -2.58 -12.61 5.84
N VAL A 13 -3.64 -11.85 6.10
CA VAL A 13 -3.56 -10.54 6.76
C VAL A 13 -3.10 -10.69 8.21
N VAL A 14 -3.62 -11.66 8.97
CA VAL A 14 -3.19 -11.92 10.36
C VAL A 14 -1.72 -12.31 10.42
N VAL A 15 -1.31 -13.31 9.63
CA VAL A 15 0.09 -13.78 9.60
C VAL A 15 1.00 -12.66 9.12
N GLY A 16 0.60 -11.95 8.07
CA GLY A 16 1.33 -10.79 7.57
C GLY A 16 1.50 -9.71 8.62
N THR A 17 0.45 -9.39 9.39
CA THR A 17 0.47 -8.37 10.44
C THR A 17 1.44 -8.74 11.55
N ILE A 18 1.45 -10.01 11.97
CA ILE A 18 2.39 -10.53 12.97
C ILE A 18 3.84 -10.41 12.44
N CYS A 19 4.08 -10.81 11.19
CA CYS A 19 5.39 -10.71 10.56
C CYS A 19 5.88 -9.26 10.48
N VAL A 20 5.05 -8.35 9.95
CA VAL A 20 5.34 -6.91 9.82
C VAL A 20 5.63 -6.30 11.20
N THR A 21 4.83 -6.64 12.22
CA THR A 21 5.04 -6.17 13.59
C THR A 21 6.38 -6.64 14.15
N GLY A 22 6.69 -7.94 14.01
CA GLY A 22 7.95 -8.51 14.47
C GLY A 22 9.18 -7.88 13.78
N ILE A 23 9.08 -7.66 12.47
CA ILE A 23 10.13 -7.02 11.68
C ILE A 23 10.30 -5.55 12.08
N LEU A 24 9.21 -4.79 12.25
CA LEU A 24 9.27 -3.41 12.71
C LEU A 24 9.94 -3.29 14.09
N ILE A 25 9.61 -4.17 15.03
CA ILE A 25 10.25 -4.19 16.36
C ILE A 25 11.76 -4.45 16.22
N ALA A 26 12.16 -5.43 15.41
CA ALA A 26 13.57 -5.74 15.17
C ALA A 26 14.30 -4.59 14.46
N ALA A 27 13.68 -3.97 13.45
CA ALA A 27 14.19 -2.81 12.73
C ALA A 27 14.36 -1.62 13.66
N TYR A 28 13.37 -1.34 14.53
CA TYR A 28 13.43 -0.24 15.49
C TYR A 28 14.55 -0.45 16.52
N ALA A 29 14.73 -1.67 17.03
CA ALA A 29 15.84 -2.00 17.92
C ALA A 29 17.20 -1.70 17.27
N ARG A 30 17.36 -2.02 15.98
CA ARG A 30 18.57 -1.68 15.21
C ARG A 30 18.71 -0.18 14.93
N TYR A 31 17.62 0.49 14.57
CA TYR A 31 17.58 1.93 14.34
C TYR A 31 18.06 2.73 15.56
N ARG A 32 17.68 2.28 16.77
CA ARG A 32 18.11 2.91 18.02
C ARG A 32 19.63 2.90 18.21
N VAL A 33 20.31 1.89 17.66
CA VAL A 33 21.77 1.77 17.69
C VAL A 33 22.43 2.59 16.59
N LYS A 34 21.87 2.57 15.36
CA LYS A 34 22.43 3.27 14.20
C LYS A 34 21.36 4.11 13.50
N LYS A 35 21.31 5.40 13.85
CA LYS A 35 20.37 6.36 13.25
C LYS A 35 20.97 6.99 12.00
N THR A 36 20.47 6.59 10.84
CA THR A 36 20.82 7.21 9.55
C THR A 36 19.56 7.74 8.86
N PRO A 37 19.69 8.68 7.91
CA PRO A 37 18.55 9.10 7.09
C PRO A 37 17.90 7.94 6.33
N VAL A 38 18.70 6.96 5.90
CA VAL A 38 18.26 5.73 5.23
C VAL A 38 17.38 4.89 6.15
N THR A 39 17.90 4.52 7.33
CA THR A 39 17.15 3.70 8.31
C THR A 39 15.93 4.42 8.84
N ARG A 40 15.98 5.76 9.01
CA ARG A 40 14.80 6.56 9.39
C ARG A 40 13.69 6.46 8.33
N SER A 41 14.03 6.57 7.05
CA SER A 41 13.05 6.49 5.97
C SER A 41 12.41 5.10 5.90
N LEU A 42 13.20 4.05 6.06
CA LEU A 42 12.69 2.68 6.10
C LEU A 42 11.82 2.40 7.34
N ILE A 43 12.16 2.93 8.53
CA ILE A 43 11.29 2.82 9.72
C ILE A 43 9.92 3.44 9.46
N PHE A 44 9.86 4.64 8.85
CA PHE A 44 8.58 5.23 8.52
C PHE A 44 7.80 4.37 7.52
N MET A 45 8.47 3.86 6.49
CA MET A 45 7.87 2.91 5.55
C MET A 45 7.26 1.69 6.27
N HIS A 46 8.00 1.09 7.22
CA HIS A 46 7.53 -0.03 8.04
C HIS A 46 6.30 0.30 8.89
N VAL A 47 6.28 1.49 9.50
CA VAL A 47 5.12 1.97 10.26
C VAL A 47 3.89 2.08 9.37
N TYR A 48 4.03 2.64 8.16
CA TYR A 48 2.89 2.76 7.25
C TYR A 48 2.43 1.41 6.70
N TYR A 49 3.33 0.45 6.44
CA TYR A 49 2.93 -0.92 6.12
C TYR A 49 2.14 -1.55 7.27
N LEU A 50 2.57 -1.37 8.52
CA LEU A 50 1.81 -1.87 9.67
C LEU A 50 0.42 -1.24 9.77
N LEU A 51 0.29 0.07 9.52
CA LEU A 51 -1.01 0.76 9.52
C LEU A 51 -1.92 0.25 8.40
N THR A 52 -1.38 0.01 7.20
CA THR A 52 -2.12 -0.65 6.10
C THR A 52 -2.59 -2.04 6.50
N MET A 53 -1.72 -2.86 7.10
CA MET A 53 -2.07 -4.21 7.57
C MET A 53 -3.13 -4.18 8.67
N PHE A 54 -3.09 -3.20 9.57
CA PHE A 54 -4.10 -3.05 10.62
C PHE A 54 -5.48 -2.68 10.03
N ALA A 55 -5.52 -1.74 9.07
CA ALA A 55 -6.76 -1.42 8.37
C ALA A 55 -7.30 -2.63 7.60
N ALA A 56 -6.41 -3.45 7.03
CA ALA A 56 -6.77 -4.71 6.36
C ALA A 56 -7.35 -5.72 7.32
N LEU A 57 -6.74 -5.87 8.50
CA LEU A 57 -7.22 -6.78 9.53
C LEU A 57 -8.64 -6.41 9.96
N VAL A 58 -8.91 -5.13 10.18
CA VAL A 58 -10.25 -4.66 10.54
C VAL A 58 -11.25 -4.92 9.41
N SER A 59 -10.89 -4.68 8.15
CA SER A 59 -11.73 -5.01 6.99
C SER A 59 -12.02 -6.52 6.90
N SER A 60 -11.00 -7.37 7.06
CA SER A 60 -11.19 -8.83 7.04
C SER A 60 -12.03 -9.35 8.21
N LEU A 61 -12.14 -8.60 9.32
CA LEU A 61 -13.10 -8.91 10.37
C LEU A 61 -14.53 -8.57 9.95
N PHE A 62 -14.74 -7.46 9.22
CA PHE A 62 -16.05 -7.15 8.64
C PHE A 62 -16.49 -8.23 7.63
N ASP A 63 -15.56 -8.72 6.80
CA ASP A 63 -15.81 -9.86 5.90
C ASP A 63 -16.28 -11.10 6.68
N LEU A 64 -15.62 -11.42 7.80
CA LEU A 64 -15.98 -12.56 8.65
C LEU A 64 -17.40 -12.42 9.25
N PHE A 65 -17.84 -11.20 9.52
CA PHE A 65 -19.19 -10.89 9.99
C PHE A 65 -20.21 -10.71 8.86
N GLU A 66 -19.82 -10.99 7.60
CA GLU A 66 -20.68 -10.91 6.42
C GLU A 66 -21.27 -9.50 6.23
N ILE A 67 -20.46 -8.48 6.53
CA ILE A 67 -20.82 -7.08 6.26
C ILE A 67 -20.43 -6.73 4.84
N ASP A 68 -21.42 -6.40 4.02
CA ASP A 68 -21.22 -6.12 2.59
C ASP A 68 -20.22 -4.99 2.32
N LEU A 69 -19.62 -5.02 1.11
CA LEU A 69 -18.80 -3.97 0.53
C LEU A 69 -19.53 -3.31 -0.63
N LEU A 70 -19.11 -2.08 -0.97
CA LEU A 70 -19.57 -1.40 -2.18
C LEU A 70 -18.44 -1.50 -3.19
N LEU A 71 -18.51 -2.46 -4.11
CA LEU A 71 -17.42 -2.77 -5.03
C LEU A 71 -17.78 -2.49 -6.49
N ASN A 72 -19.06 -2.51 -6.84
CA ASN A 72 -19.57 -2.21 -8.18
C ASN A 72 -20.91 -1.41 -8.13
N GLU A 73 -21.25 -0.77 -9.24
CA GLU A 73 -22.43 0.11 -9.31
C GLU A 73 -23.72 -0.59 -8.85
N ALA A 74 -23.87 -1.89 -9.10
CA ALA A 74 -25.02 -2.66 -8.64
C ALA A 74 -25.07 -2.76 -7.11
N ASP A 75 -23.93 -2.97 -6.45
CA ASP A 75 -23.83 -2.94 -4.98
C ASP A 75 -24.28 -1.59 -4.42
N LEU A 76 -23.88 -0.49 -5.09
CA LEU A 76 -24.28 0.85 -4.70
C LEU A 76 -25.79 1.05 -4.79
N VAL A 77 -26.42 0.61 -5.89
CA VAL A 77 -27.88 0.69 -6.07
C VAL A 77 -28.61 -0.10 -4.98
N ASN A 78 -28.14 -1.31 -4.68
CA ASN A 78 -28.71 -2.15 -3.62
C ASN A 78 -28.55 -1.51 -2.23
N PHE A 79 -27.38 -0.94 -1.95
CA PHE A 79 -27.08 -0.27 -0.69
C PHE A 79 -28.00 0.93 -0.43
N LEU A 80 -28.34 1.72 -1.45
CA LEU A 80 -29.20 2.90 -1.27
C LEU A 80 -30.60 2.54 -0.75
N ALA A 81 -31.07 1.30 -0.96
CA ALA A 81 -32.36 0.83 -0.46
C ALA A 81 -32.36 0.56 1.06
N THR A 82 -31.23 0.13 1.62
CA THR A 82 -31.12 -0.33 3.02
C THR A 82 -30.28 0.59 3.90
N ASN A 83 -29.32 1.31 3.30
CA ASN A 83 -28.38 2.27 3.88
C ASN A 83 -27.76 1.85 5.24
N PRO A 84 -27.23 0.62 5.38
CA PRO A 84 -26.64 0.16 6.64
C PRO A 84 -25.32 0.92 6.96
N PRO A 85 -25.20 1.61 8.12
CA PRO A 85 -23.99 2.34 8.48
C PRO A 85 -22.71 1.49 8.53
N PHE A 86 -22.84 0.20 8.87
CA PHE A 86 -21.71 -0.73 8.94
C PHE A 86 -21.07 -1.02 7.58
N VAL A 87 -21.83 -0.97 6.48
CA VAL A 87 -21.27 -1.11 5.11
C VAL A 87 -20.40 0.09 4.76
N LEU A 88 -20.84 1.30 5.11
CA LEU A 88 -20.01 2.50 4.92
C LEU A 88 -18.74 2.46 5.77
N LEU A 89 -18.83 1.93 6.99
CA LEU A 89 -17.67 1.74 7.87
C LEU A 89 -16.71 0.70 7.29
N HIS A 90 -17.22 -0.40 6.72
CA HIS A 90 -16.40 -1.41 6.06
C HIS A 90 -15.62 -0.79 4.88
N ASN A 91 -16.30 -0.04 4.01
CA ASN A 91 -15.66 0.67 2.89
C ASN A 91 -14.65 1.74 3.34
N LEU A 92 -14.88 2.40 4.48
CA LEU A 92 -13.89 3.31 5.07
C LEU A 92 -12.59 2.57 5.41
N PHE A 93 -12.66 1.39 6.04
CA PHE A 93 -11.46 0.60 6.36
C PHE A 93 -10.76 0.05 5.12
N LEU A 94 -11.51 -0.33 4.07
CA LEU A 94 -10.93 -0.69 2.78
C LEU A 94 -10.10 0.47 2.21
N ASN A 95 -10.63 1.69 2.24
CA ASN A 95 -9.90 2.84 1.72
C ASN A 95 -8.78 3.33 2.67
N LEU A 96 -8.88 3.11 3.99
CA LEU A 96 -7.78 3.37 4.93
C LEU A 96 -6.55 2.52 4.62
N GLN A 97 -6.72 1.29 4.11
CA GLN A 97 -5.59 0.45 3.66
C GLN A 97 -4.78 1.16 2.57
N VAL A 98 -5.49 1.82 1.65
CA VAL A 98 -4.92 2.50 0.48
C VAL A 98 -4.37 3.90 0.84
N LEU A 99 -4.93 4.57 1.85
CA LEU A 99 -4.49 5.91 2.30
C LEU A 99 -2.99 5.97 2.61
N PHE A 100 -2.43 4.91 3.18
CA PHE A 100 -1.02 4.88 3.58
C PHE A 100 -0.09 4.53 2.41
N MET A 101 -0.60 4.07 1.27
CA MET A 101 0.21 3.71 0.10
C MET A 101 1.00 4.89 -0.49
N PRO A 102 0.42 6.09 -0.68
CA PRO A 102 1.19 7.28 -1.07
C PRO A 102 2.33 7.62 -0.09
N LEU A 103 2.12 7.41 1.22
CA LEU A 103 3.15 7.66 2.22
C LEU A 103 4.28 6.61 2.14
N ILE A 104 3.93 5.34 1.95
CA ILE A 104 4.90 4.27 1.68
C ILE A 104 5.74 4.60 0.44
N GLN A 105 5.09 5.01 -0.65
CA GLN A 105 5.75 5.44 -1.88
C GLN A 105 6.68 6.62 -1.63
N TYR A 106 6.25 7.63 -0.86
CA TYR A 106 7.10 8.75 -0.48
C TYR A 106 8.37 8.31 0.24
N TYR A 107 8.26 7.48 1.28
CA TYR A 107 9.42 7.04 2.02
C TYR A 107 10.32 6.10 1.22
N PHE A 108 9.74 5.28 0.33
CA PHE A 108 10.50 4.49 -0.65
C PHE A 108 11.27 5.41 -1.62
N TYR A 109 10.65 6.47 -2.12
CA TYR A 109 11.29 7.44 -3.00
C TYR A 109 12.45 8.16 -2.31
N VAL A 110 12.23 8.66 -1.09
CA VAL A 110 13.27 9.31 -0.28
C VAL A 110 14.43 8.34 -0.03
N PHE A 111 14.12 7.10 0.34
CA PHE A 111 15.10 6.05 0.53
C PHE A 111 15.90 5.76 -0.76
N ALA A 112 15.22 5.56 -1.89
CA ALA A 112 15.87 5.31 -3.18
C ALA A 112 16.79 6.47 -3.58
N ARG A 113 16.42 7.72 -3.28
CA ARG A 113 17.28 8.88 -3.50
C ARG A 113 18.54 8.87 -2.63
N LEU A 114 18.40 8.50 -1.37
CA LEU A 114 19.53 8.42 -0.45
C LEU A 114 20.52 7.32 -0.86
N VAL A 115 20.04 6.23 -1.47
CA VAL A 115 20.89 5.09 -1.87
C VAL A 115 21.46 5.22 -3.28
N PHE A 116 20.68 5.67 -4.27
CA PHE A 116 21.11 5.71 -5.68
C PHE A 116 21.39 7.09 -6.25
N PHE A 117 20.71 8.12 -5.77
CA PHE A 117 20.67 9.42 -6.46
C PHE A 117 21.38 10.53 -5.69
N ALA A 118 22.28 10.16 -4.78
CA ALA A 118 23.13 11.12 -4.09
C ALA A 118 24.09 11.77 -5.10
N GLY A 119 23.76 12.98 -5.58
CA GLY A 119 24.64 13.81 -6.41
C GLY A 119 24.16 14.14 -7.83
N GLU A 120 22.98 13.69 -8.26
CA GLU A 120 22.47 14.03 -9.61
C GLU A 120 21.66 15.34 -9.63
N GLU A 121 22.30 16.42 -10.09
CA GLU A 121 21.70 17.77 -10.22
C GLU A 121 20.49 17.82 -11.18
N LYS A 122 20.43 16.89 -12.15
CA LYS A 122 19.33 16.79 -13.15
C LYS A 122 18.00 16.30 -12.58
N GLN A 123 17.90 16.02 -11.28
CA GLN A 123 16.70 15.41 -10.68
C GLN A 123 15.67 16.39 -10.13
N ALA A 124 15.93 17.69 -10.04
CA ALA A 124 15.00 18.63 -9.39
C ALA A 124 13.57 18.61 -9.98
N LYS A 125 13.45 18.47 -11.32
CA LYS A 125 12.14 18.37 -12.00
C LYS A 125 11.41 17.07 -11.68
N LEU A 126 12.12 15.94 -11.71
CA LEU A 126 11.57 14.63 -11.35
C LEU A 126 11.13 14.60 -9.88
N VAL A 127 11.94 15.15 -8.98
CA VAL A 127 11.61 15.29 -7.55
C VAL A 127 10.33 16.09 -7.37
N LYS A 128 10.21 17.24 -8.04
CA LYS A 128 9.00 18.08 -7.96
C LYS A 128 7.78 17.33 -8.49
N LEU A 129 7.92 16.60 -9.60
CA LEU A 129 6.84 15.80 -10.19
C LEU A 129 6.41 14.67 -9.25
N VAL A 130 7.35 13.86 -8.76
CA VAL A 130 7.07 12.74 -7.85
C VAL A 130 6.42 13.21 -6.55
N ASN A 131 6.96 14.25 -5.93
CA ASN A 131 6.37 14.83 -4.73
C ASN A 131 4.96 15.38 -4.99
N GLY A 132 4.76 16.01 -6.16
CA GLY A 132 3.44 16.48 -6.59
C GLY A 132 2.43 15.35 -6.75
N MET A 133 2.80 14.26 -7.42
CA MET A 133 1.94 13.08 -7.58
C MET A 133 1.54 12.47 -6.24
N ILE A 134 2.51 12.26 -5.34
CA ILE A 134 2.27 11.72 -4.00
C ILE A 134 1.34 12.64 -3.21
N ALA A 135 1.60 13.95 -3.21
CA ALA A 135 0.79 14.92 -2.48
C ALA A 135 -0.65 14.95 -3.01
N THR A 136 -0.84 14.92 -4.33
CA THR A 136 -2.15 14.85 -4.97
C THR A 136 -2.88 13.55 -4.61
N GLY A 137 -2.21 12.40 -4.71
CA GLY A 137 -2.79 11.11 -4.33
C GLY A 137 -3.21 11.06 -2.86
N PHE A 138 -2.37 11.58 -1.96
CA PHE A 138 -2.68 11.68 -0.55
C PHE A 138 -3.86 12.62 -0.27
N ALA A 139 -3.89 13.79 -0.92
CA ALA A 139 -5.00 14.75 -0.79
C ALA A 139 -6.33 14.17 -1.26
N ILE A 140 -6.34 13.43 -2.38
CA ILE A 140 -7.52 12.71 -2.86
C ILE A 140 -7.97 11.69 -1.82
N GLN A 141 -7.06 10.88 -1.29
CA GLN A 141 -7.42 9.86 -0.29
C GLN A 141 -7.96 10.46 1.02
N VAL A 142 -7.36 11.54 1.52
CA VAL A 142 -7.89 12.27 2.69
C VAL A 142 -9.29 12.83 2.40
N THR A 143 -9.53 13.30 1.17
CA THR A 143 -10.85 13.77 0.75
C THR A 143 -11.86 12.62 0.75
N VAL A 144 -11.52 11.47 0.15
CA VAL A 144 -12.33 10.24 0.18
C VAL A 144 -12.67 9.86 1.62
N MET A 145 -11.70 9.84 2.53
CA MET A 145 -11.92 9.49 3.94
C MET A 145 -12.91 10.46 4.60
N SER A 146 -12.72 11.76 4.38
CA SER A 146 -13.57 12.79 4.96
C SER A 146 -15.01 12.66 4.48
N LEU A 147 -15.21 12.32 3.20
CA LEU A 147 -16.51 12.09 2.61
C LEU A 147 -17.18 10.80 3.12
N PHE A 148 -16.41 9.72 3.34
CA PHE A 148 -16.95 8.52 4.01
C PHE A 148 -17.39 8.82 5.44
N VAL A 149 -16.57 9.54 6.23
CA VAL A 149 -16.94 9.95 7.60
C VAL A 149 -18.20 10.80 7.57
N TYR A 150 -18.30 11.74 6.63
CA TYR A 150 -19.52 12.53 6.43
C TYR A 150 -20.74 11.66 6.13
N ALA A 151 -20.61 10.69 5.21
CA ALA A 151 -21.69 9.75 4.86
C ALA A 151 -22.11 8.88 6.04
N ILE A 152 -21.17 8.37 6.85
CA ILE A 152 -21.45 7.58 8.06
C ILE A 152 -22.22 8.41 9.09
N VAL A 153 -21.76 9.64 9.37
CA VAL A 153 -22.42 10.54 10.33
C VAL A 153 -23.81 10.93 9.82
N GLY A 154 -23.97 11.18 8.52
CA GLY A 154 -25.25 11.50 7.90
C GLY A 154 -26.23 10.33 7.98
N SER A 155 -25.80 9.12 7.59
CA SER A 155 -26.61 7.90 7.67
C SER A 155 -27.02 7.59 9.11
N SER A 156 -26.12 7.75 10.07
CA SER A 156 -26.41 7.57 11.51
C SER A 156 -27.43 8.58 12.06
N ARG A 157 -27.62 9.73 11.38
CA ARG A 157 -28.63 10.74 11.71
C ARG A 157 -29.92 10.58 10.89
N GLY A 158 -30.03 9.53 10.08
CA GLY A 158 -31.18 9.27 9.22
C GLY A 158 -31.23 10.08 7.93
N PHE A 159 -30.13 10.74 7.54
CA PHE A 159 -30.07 11.39 6.22
C PHE A 159 -29.90 10.34 5.11
N PRO A 160 -30.62 10.50 3.98
CA PRO A 160 -30.46 9.59 2.85
C PRO A 160 -29.05 9.69 2.27
N ALA A 161 -28.49 8.55 1.88
CA ALA A 161 -27.22 8.50 1.18
C ALA A 161 -27.39 9.09 -0.25
N SER A 162 -26.45 9.92 -0.68
CA SER A 162 -26.42 10.45 -2.06
C SER A 162 -25.69 9.46 -2.96
N TYR A 163 -26.35 9.05 -4.05
CA TYR A 163 -25.76 8.20 -5.07
C TYR A 163 -24.51 8.84 -5.67
N GLU A 164 -24.58 10.13 -6.03
CA GLU A 164 -23.48 10.85 -6.67
C GLU A 164 -22.24 10.93 -5.77
N LEU A 165 -22.45 11.18 -4.47
CA LEU A 165 -21.38 11.19 -3.48
C LEU A 165 -20.72 9.82 -3.36
N LEU A 166 -21.53 8.76 -3.19
CA LEU A 166 -21.02 7.41 -3.03
C LEU A 166 -20.35 6.89 -4.31
N PHE A 167 -20.90 7.22 -5.47
CA PHE A 167 -20.31 6.88 -6.76
C PHE A 167 -18.93 7.54 -6.92
N LEU A 168 -18.82 8.81 -6.54
CA LEU A 168 -17.55 9.54 -6.57
C LEU A 168 -16.48 8.88 -5.69
N ILE A 169 -16.82 8.53 -4.45
CA ILE A 169 -15.85 8.02 -3.47
C ILE A 169 -15.53 6.54 -3.60
N VAL A 170 -16.48 5.72 -4.09
CA VAL A 170 -16.32 4.27 -4.25
C VAL A 170 -15.71 3.92 -5.62
N TYR A 171 -16.06 4.65 -6.69
CA TYR A 171 -15.59 4.33 -8.05
C TYR A 171 -14.55 5.32 -8.56
N LEU A 172 -14.94 6.58 -8.71
CA LEU A 172 -14.14 7.51 -9.53
C LEU A 172 -12.79 7.85 -8.89
N LEU A 173 -12.78 8.15 -7.59
CA LEU A 173 -11.56 8.58 -6.89
C LEU A 173 -10.54 7.43 -6.75
N PRO A 174 -10.93 6.18 -6.42
CA PRO A 174 -10.02 5.03 -6.45
C PRO A 174 -9.33 4.83 -7.81
N VAL A 175 -10.06 4.89 -8.93
CA VAL A 175 -9.47 4.78 -10.28
C VAL A 175 -8.40 5.85 -10.52
N ILE A 176 -8.69 7.11 -10.16
CA ILE A 176 -7.73 8.21 -10.30
C ILE A 176 -6.46 7.95 -9.48
N VAL A 177 -6.61 7.47 -8.23
CA VAL A 177 -5.45 7.15 -7.38
C VAL A 177 -4.65 5.97 -7.94
N THR A 178 -5.31 4.96 -8.51
CA THR A 178 -4.64 3.84 -9.19
C THR A 178 -3.82 4.32 -10.38
N ILE A 179 -4.34 5.24 -11.20
CA ILE A 179 -3.61 5.83 -12.33
C ILE A 179 -2.37 6.60 -11.84
N ILE A 180 -2.52 7.46 -10.82
CA ILE A 180 -1.39 8.22 -10.24
C ILE A 180 -0.31 7.26 -9.72
N THR A 181 -0.73 6.19 -9.04
CA THR A 181 0.13 5.16 -8.48
C THR A 181 0.89 4.39 -9.56
N LEU A 182 0.23 4.02 -10.66
CA LEU A 182 0.88 3.39 -11.81
C LEU A 182 1.97 4.28 -12.40
N VAL A 183 1.68 5.57 -12.61
CA VAL A 183 2.67 6.53 -13.14
C VAL A 183 3.87 6.65 -12.20
N TYR A 184 3.64 6.67 -10.88
CA TYR A 184 4.71 6.66 -9.88
C TYR A 184 5.62 5.41 -10.04
N TYR A 185 5.04 4.22 -10.24
CA TYR A 185 5.82 3.00 -10.42
C TYR A 185 6.70 3.01 -11.67
N PHE A 186 6.19 3.57 -12.77
CA PHE A 186 6.97 3.77 -14.00
C PHE A 186 8.13 4.75 -13.81
N LEU A 187 7.91 5.84 -13.07
CA LEU A 187 8.90 6.91 -12.92
C LEU A 187 9.95 6.64 -11.84
N VAL A 188 9.62 5.84 -10.82
CA VAL A 188 10.49 5.62 -9.66
C VAL A 188 10.88 4.17 -9.52
N THR A 189 9.91 3.28 -9.31
CA THR A 189 10.19 1.91 -8.88
C THR A 189 10.84 1.06 -9.97
N LEU A 190 10.40 1.19 -11.23
CA LEU A 190 11.01 0.50 -12.37
C LEU A 190 12.48 0.89 -12.59
N PRO A 191 12.83 2.20 -12.66
CA PRO A 191 14.22 2.62 -12.73
C PRO A 191 15.09 2.12 -11.57
N VAL A 192 14.56 2.12 -10.34
CA VAL A 192 15.27 1.59 -9.16
C VAL A 192 15.52 0.10 -9.31
N PHE A 193 14.52 -0.68 -9.75
CA PHE A 193 14.67 -2.12 -9.99
C PHE A 193 15.78 -2.41 -11.01
N PHE A 194 15.69 -1.82 -12.20
CA PHE A 194 16.68 -2.08 -13.26
C PHE A 194 18.08 -1.63 -12.88
N SER A 195 18.22 -0.47 -12.23
CA SER A 195 19.51 0.03 -11.74
C SER A 195 20.10 -0.90 -10.68
N SER A 196 19.27 -1.37 -9.73
CA SER A 196 19.69 -2.30 -8.67
C SER A 196 20.18 -3.62 -9.25
N VAL A 197 19.42 -4.23 -10.17
CA VAL A 197 19.79 -5.50 -10.82
C VAL A 197 21.05 -5.33 -11.66
N ARG A 198 21.16 -4.24 -12.43
CA ARG A 198 22.33 -3.97 -13.26
C ARG A 198 23.60 -3.81 -12.41
N LEU A 199 23.51 -3.06 -11.31
CA LEU A 199 24.66 -2.86 -10.41
C LEU A 199 25.00 -4.15 -9.67
N TRP A 200 24.02 -4.87 -9.15
CA TRP A 200 24.21 -6.15 -8.48
C TRP A 200 24.97 -7.17 -9.35
N LYS A 201 24.65 -7.24 -10.65
CA LYS A 201 25.35 -8.12 -11.60
C LYS A 201 26.79 -7.70 -11.90
N ARG A 202 27.14 -6.42 -11.74
CA ARG A 202 28.47 -5.87 -12.05
C ARG A 202 29.41 -5.85 -10.85
N VAL A 203 28.85 -5.71 -9.65
CA VAL A 203 29.63 -5.65 -8.40
C VAL A 203 30.23 -7.03 -8.08
N SER A 204 31.49 -7.04 -7.60
CA SER A 204 32.21 -8.26 -7.25
C SER A 204 31.45 -9.08 -6.20
N ALA A 205 31.59 -10.42 -6.24
CA ALA A 205 30.97 -11.31 -5.25
C ALA A 205 31.42 -11.01 -3.81
N ASP A 206 32.62 -10.47 -3.64
CA ASP A 206 33.22 -10.17 -2.33
C ASP A 206 32.79 -8.81 -1.76
N ASP A 207 32.08 -7.99 -2.53
CA ASP A 207 31.63 -6.68 -2.07
C ASP A 207 30.51 -6.83 -1.01
N PRO A 208 30.69 -6.27 0.20
CA PRO A 208 29.70 -6.37 1.26
C PRO A 208 28.34 -5.75 0.90
N HIS A 209 28.29 -4.77 0.00
CA HIS A 209 27.08 -4.07 -0.43
C HIS A 209 26.32 -4.79 -1.55
N LYS A 210 26.89 -5.86 -2.11
CA LYS A 210 26.21 -6.64 -3.15
C LYS A 210 24.88 -7.21 -2.65
N LYS A 211 24.81 -7.63 -1.39
CA LYS A 211 23.55 -8.13 -0.81
C LYS A 211 22.50 -7.02 -0.69
N ASP A 212 22.91 -5.82 -0.30
CA ASP A 212 22.02 -4.66 -0.15
C ASP A 212 21.35 -4.32 -1.50
N LEU A 213 22.11 -4.40 -2.61
CA LEU A 213 21.59 -4.20 -3.98
C LEU A 213 20.56 -5.28 -4.38
N LEU A 214 20.76 -6.54 -3.97
CA LEU A 214 19.79 -7.60 -4.22
C LEU A 214 18.49 -7.34 -3.46
N TYR A 215 18.58 -7.03 -2.16
CA TYR A 215 17.39 -6.74 -1.35
C TYR A 215 16.66 -5.49 -1.81
N LEU A 216 17.38 -4.50 -2.34
CA LEU A 216 16.79 -3.33 -2.97
C LEU A 216 16.04 -3.67 -4.26
N ALA A 217 16.61 -4.55 -5.10
CA ALA A 217 15.92 -5.06 -6.28
C ALA A 217 14.66 -5.84 -5.89
N ILE A 218 14.70 -6.68 -4.85
CA ILE A 218 13.53 -7.41 -4.35
C ILE A 218 12.46 -6.44 -3.85
N LEU A 219 12.83 -5.43 -3.07
CA LEU A 219 11.92 -4.40 -2.56
C LEU A 219 11.23 -3.64 -3.71
N ALA A 220 12.00 -3.21 -4.72
CA ALA A 220 11.46 -2.53 -5.88
C ALA A 220 10.54 -3.45 -6.71
N PHE A 221 10.94 -4.72 -6.91
CA PHE A 221 10.15 -5.70 -7.64
C PHE A 221 8.82 -6.01 -6.96
N ALA A 222 8.82 -6.25 -5.64
CA ALA A 222 7.60 -6.47 -4.87
C ALA A 222 6.65 -5.26 -4.92
N ASN A 223 7.19 -4.03 -4.91
CA ASN A 223 6.39 -2.82 -5.02
C ASN A 223 5.78 -2.65 -6.44
N ILE A 224 6.47 -3.07 -7.50
CA ILE A 224 5.90 -3.15 -8.86
C ILE A 224 4.76 -4.17 -8.89
N ILE A 225 4.97 -5.36 -8.32
CA ILE A 225 3.97 -6.43 -8.26
C ILE A 225 2.71 -5.95 -7.54
N ILE A 226 2.85 -5.26 -6.42
CA ILE A 226 1.71 -4.66 -5.70
C ILE A 226 0.91 -3.73 -6.62
N GLY A 227 1.59 -2.89 -7.39
CA GLY A 227 0.91 -2.00 -8.33
C GLY A 227 0.13 -2.75 -9.41
N VAL A 228 0.73 -3.79 -9.96
CA VAL A 228 0.08 -4.65 -10.96
C VAL A 228 -1.14 -5.34 -10.36
N PHE A 229 -1.00 -5.97 -9.19
CA PHE A 229 -2.11 -6.67 -8.55
C PHE A 229 -3.21 -5.73 -8.05
N ASN A 230 -2.87 -4.55 -7.53
CA ASN A 230 -3.86 -3.55 -7.16
C ASN A 230 -4.69 -3.11 -8.38
N THR A 231 -4.02 -2.89 -9.51
CA THR A 231 -4.70 -2.51 -10.77
C THR A 231 -5.60 -3.64 -11.27
N LEU A 232 -5.10 -4.89 -11.24
CA LEU A 232 -5.90 -6.05 -11.63
C LEU A 232 -7.10 -6.25 -10.72
N ASP A 233 -6.94 -6.07 -9.41
CA ASP A 233 -8.02 -6.16 -8.44
C ASP A 233 -9.11 -5.11 -8.72
N THR A 234 -8.72 -3.84 -8.89
CA THR A 234 -9.65 -2.77 -9.30
C THR A 234 -10.39 -3.12 -10.59
N LEU A 235 -9.68 -3.55 -11.64
CA LEU A 235 -10.30 -3.88 -12.93
C LEU A 235 -11.25 -5.10 -12.85
N LEU A 236 -10.92 -6.11 -12.03
CA LEU A 236 -11.74 -7.31 -11.87
C LEU A 236 -13.02 -7.02 -11.09
N LEU A 237 -12.94 -6.20 -10.05
CA LEU A 237 -14.06 -5.83 -9.20
C LEU A 237 -14.99 -4.83 -9.90
N GLU A 238 -14.44 -3.79 -10.54
CA GLU A 238 -15.23 -2.79 -11.27
C GLU A 238 -15.82 -3.35 -12.57
N GLY A 239 -15.10 -4.25 -13.25
CA GLY A 239 -15.57 -4.89 -14.48
C GLY A 239 -16.68 -5.94 -14.27
N GLY A 240 -17.11 -6.18 -13.02
CA GLY A 240 -18.15 -7.15 -12.68
C GLY A 240 -17.78 -8.62 -12.91
N GLY A 241 -16.49 -8.91 -13.17
CA GLY A 241 -16.00 -10.23 -13.56
C GLY A 241 -15.36 -11.03 -12.43
N GLY A 242 -15.04 -10.40 -11.30
CA GLY A 242 -14.37 -11.02 -10.17
C GLY A 242 -15.23 -11.08 -8.91
N THR A 243 -15.15 -12.19 -8.17
CA THR A 243 -15.69 -12.32 -6.81
C THR A 243 -14.64 -11.85 -5.81
N TYR A 244 -15.05 -11.03 -4.84
CA TYR A 244 -14.20 -10.65 -3.72
C TYR A 244 -14.05 -11.81 -2.71
N PRO A 245 -12.86 -12.00 -2.08
CA PRO A 245 -11.59 -11.38 -2.43
C PRO A 245 -11.00 -11.98 -3.71
N THR A 246 -10.41 -11.15 -4.58
CA THR A 246 -9.80 -11.65 -5.81
C THR A 246 -8.44 -12.31 -5.53
N VAL A 247 -7.99 -13.19 -6.44
CA VAL A 247 -6.63 -13.75 -6.37
C VAL A 247 -5.56 -12.65 -6.42
N ALA A 248 -5.80 -11.57 -7.15
CA ALA A 248 -4.90 -10.43 -7.21
C ALA A 248 -4.75 -9.77 -5.83
N LEU A 249 -5.86 -9.56 -5.12
CA LEU A 249 -5.85 -9.04 -3.75
C LEU A 249 -5.05 -9.94 -2.79
N LEU A 250 -5.27 -11.25 -2.85
CA LEU A 250 -4.53 -12.21 -2.00
C LEU A 250 -3.02 -12.14 -2.23
N LEU A 251 -2.60 -12.08 -3.50
CA LEU A 251 -1.18 -11.99 -3.87
C LEU A 251 -0.57 -10.64 -3.51
N LEU A 252 -1.35 -9.55 -3.58
CA LEU A 252 -0.93 -8.22 -3.13
C LEU A 252 -0.55 -8.24 -1.65
N TRP A 253 -1.39 -8.85 -0.80
CA TRP A 253 -1.13 -8.91 0.65
C TRP A 253 0.11 -9.73 1.00
N LEU A 254 0.44 -10.76 0.23
CA LEU A 254 1.67 -11.53 0.41
C LEU A 254 2.94 -10.72 0.10
N CYS A 255 2.84 -9.65 -0.70
CA CYS A 255 4.00 -8.83 -1.05
C CYS A 255 4.45 -7.92 0.10
N ILE A 256 3.56 -7.52 1.01
CA ILE A 256 3.89 -6.62 2.12
C ILE A 256 4.94 -7.25 3.07
N PRO A 257 4.75 -8.48 3.59
CA PRO A 257 5.78 -9.15 4.39
C PRO A 257 7.12 -9.33 3.66
N VAL A 258 7.09 -9.55 2.34
CA VAL A 258 8.31 -9.68 1.52
C VAL A 258 9.08 -8.36 1.47
N MET A 259 8.39 -7.23 1.31
CA MET A 259 9.00 -5.90 1.33
C MET A 259 9.58 -5.55 2.70
N GLU A 260 8.84 -5.83 3.77
CA GLU A 260 9.30 -5.70 5.16
C GLU A 260 10.59 -6.49 5.38
N TYR A 261 10.58 -7.77 4.99
CA TYR A 261 11.73 -8.65 5.12
C TYR A 261 12.93 -8.16 4.33
N ALA A 262 12.74 -7.77 3.06
CA ALA A 262 13.81 -7.31 2.19
C ALA A 262 14.46 -6.03 2.71
N SER A 263 13.64 -5.06 3.13
CA SER A 263 14.15 -3.80 3.69
C SER A 263 14.88 -4.00 5.02
N TYR A 264 14.37 -4.87 5.91
CA TYR A 264 15.08 -5.25 7.13
C TYR A 264 16.42 -5.93 6.84
N HIS A 265 16.43 -6.97 6.02
CA HIS A 265 17.65 -7.73 5.75
C HIS A 265 18.72 -6.94 5.01
N GLY A 266 18.32 -6.10 4.04
CA GLY A 266 19.25 -5.28 3.28
C GLY A 266 19.87 -4.16 4.09
N PHE A 267 19.13 -3.54 5.02
CA PHE A 267 19.54 -2.23 5.56
C PHE A 267 19.57 -2.14 7.10
N PHE A 268 19.05 -3.14 7.81
CA PHE A 268 19.09 -3.20 9.28
C PHE A 268 19.81 -4.44 9.84
N ALA A 269 19.71 -5.59 9.16
CA ALA A 269 20.30 -6.84 9.62
C ALA A 269 21.80 -6.92 9.33
N THR A 270 22.24 -6.34 8.23
CA THR A 270 23.66 -6.20 7.90
C THR A 270 24.33 -5.38 9.00
N LYS A 271 25.28 -6.01 9.71
CA LYS A 271 26.27 -5.30 10.54
C LYS A 271 27.09 -4.42 9.60
N SER A 272 26.53 -3.29 9.16
CA SER A 272 27.34 -2.23 8.58
C SER A 272 28.24 -1.76 9.71
N ARG A 273 29.43 -2.37 9.74
CA ARG A 273 30.57 -2.05 10.60
C ARG A 273 30.76 -0.53 10.65
N PRO A 274 31.27 -0.01 11.77
CA PRO A 274 31.42 1.43 12.03
C PRO A 274 31.92 2.20 10.82
#